data_AF-A0A8T5QWV3-F1
#
_entry.id   AF-A0A8T5QWV3-F1
#
_cell.length_a   1.000
_cell.length_b   1.000
_cell.length_c   1.000
_cell.angle_alpha   90.00
_cell.angle_beta   90.00
_cell.angle_gamma   90.00
#
_symmetry.space_group_name_H-M   'P 1'
#
loop_
_entity.id
_entity.type
_entity.pdbx_description
1 polymer ?
#
loop_
_entity_poly.entity_id
_entity_poly.type
_entity_poly.pdbx_seq_one_letter_code
_entity_poly.pdbx_strand_id
1 'polypeptide(L)'
;MNLAIIIALVPVSAFAGFAVGRFGDKYAGHLNAPHHWILGIIFSILGIFYIDMYLGIFFLFFGAGHFISDLDDFLHFRIWGVDIPHEWRFWSIK
;
A
#
# COMPACT_ATOMS: atom_id res chain seq x y z
N MET A 1 -10.81 0.67 22.20
CA MET A 1 -11.41 0.71 20.84
C MET A 1 -12.54 -0.32 20.73
N ASN A 2 -13.56 -0.07 19.92
CA ASN A 2 -14.71 -0.96 19.69
C ASN A 2 -14.32 -2.06 18.68
N LEU A 3 -14.49 -3.33 19.07
CA LEU A 3 -14.07 -4.49 18.28
C LEU A 3 -14.74 -4.56 16.89
N ALA A 4 -16.04 -4.26 16.80
CA ALA A 4 -16.76 -4.28 15.53
C ALA A 4 -16.20 -3.23 14.56
N ILE A 5 -15.82 -2.04 15.08
CA ILE A 5 -15.16 -1.00 14.29
C ILE A 5 -13.80 -1.50 13.80
N ILE A 6 -13.00 -2.14 14.65
CA ILE A 6 -11.69 -2.68 14.25
C ILE A 6 -11.85 -3.72 13.13
N ILE A 7 -12.77 -4.67 13.29
CA ILE A 7 -13.03 -5.73 12.31
C ILE A 7 -13.41 -5.15 10.94
N ALA A 8 -14.19 -4.06 10.91
CA ALA A 8 -14.54 -3.39 9.66
C ALA A 8 -13.37 -2.54 9.11
N LEU A 9 -12.66 -1.83 9.99
CA LEU A 9 -11.62 -0.89 9.62
C LEU A 9 -10.42 -1.57 8.97
N VAL A 10 -10.02 -2.75 9.46
CA VAL A 10 -8.87 -3.51 8.95
C VAL A 10 -8.97 -3.81 7.44
N PRO A 11 -9.97 -4.58 6.95
CA PRO A 11 -10.05 -4.93 5.54
C PRO A 11 -10.32 -3.71 4.66
N VAL A 12 -11.11 -2.74 5.12
CA VAL A 12 -11.40 -1.51 4.36
C VAL A 12 -10.14 -0.68 4.17
N SER A 13 -9.33 -0.51 5.21
CA SER A 13 -8.07 0.24 5.13
C SER A 13 -7.06 -0.46 4.23
N ALA A 14 -6.93 -1.78 4.35
CA ALA A 14 -6.05 -2.58 3.49
C ALA A 14 -6.46 -2.51 2.01
N PHE A 15 -7.76 -2.67 1.72
CA PHE A 15 -8.26 -2.55 0.36
C PHE A 15 -8.04 -1.13 -0.21
N ALA A 16 -8.30 -0.09 0.59
CA ALA A 16 -8.06 1.29 0.17
C ALA A 16 -6.58 1.56 -0.13
N GLY A 17 -5.67 1.09 0.73
CA GLY A 17 -4.22 1.22 0.51
C GLY A 17 -3.77 0.53 -0.78
N PHE A 18 -4.23 -0.71 -0.99
CA PHE A 18 -3.96 -1.47 -2.20
C PHE A 18 -4.50 -0.76 -3.46
N ALA A 19 -5.76 -0.31 -3.42
CA ALA A 19 -6.38 0.39 -4.55
C ALA A 19 -5.64 1.68 -4.90
N VAL A 20 -5.22 2.46 -3.89
CA VAL A 20 -4.43 3.68 -4.09
C VAL A 20 -3.05 3.35 -4.67
N GLY A 21 -2.40 2.27 -4.25
CA GLY A 21 -1.12 1.86 -4.83
C GLY A 21 -1.25 1.44 -6.29
N ARG A 22 -2.22 0.58 -6.63
CA ARG A 22 -2.51 0.20 -8.03
C ARG A 22 -2.90 1.40 -8.90
N PHE A 23 -3.60 2.38 -8.33
CA PHE A 23 -3.89 3.63 -9.02
C PHE A 23 -2.62 4.47 -9.23
N GLY A 24 -1.76 4.56 -8.22
CA GLY A 24 -0.45 5.22 -8.27
C GLY A 24 0.43 4.65 -9.38
N ASP A 25 0.68 3.35 -9.40
CA ASP A 25 1.38 2.62 -10.46
C ASP A 25 0.89 3.05 -11.86
N LYS A 26 -0.43 2.99 -12.07
CA LYS A 26 -1.05 3.28 -13.37
C LYS A 26 -0.88 4.72 -13.83
N TYR A 27 -1.13 5.69 -12.94
CA TYR A 27 -1.22 7.09 -13.34
C TYR A 27 0.04 7.88 -13.04
N ALA A 28 0.92 7.39 -12.17
CA ALA A 28 2.13 8.06 -11.72
C ALA A 28 3.40 7.23 -11.93
N GLY A 29 3.33 5.95 -12.33
CA GLY A 29 4.51 5.11 -12.57
C GLY A 29 5.43 5.58 -13.70
N HIS A 30 4.96 6.49 -14.56
CA HIS A 30 5.78 7.16 -15.57
C HIS A 30 6.72 8.24 -14.98
N LEU A 31 6.52 8.62 -13.71
CA LEU A 31 7.36 9.58 -13.02
C LEU A 31 8.62 8.88 -12.50
N ASN A 32 9.77 9.53 -12.65
CA ASN A 32 11.02 9.04 -12.07
C ASN A 32 11.06 9.38 -10.56
N ALA A 33 10.54 8.47 -9.74
CA ALA A 33 10.27 8.71 -8.32
C ALA A 33 10.64 7.46 -7.48
N PRO A 34 10.63 7.54 -6.13
CA PRO A 34 10.72 6.34 -5.31
C PRO A 34 9.56 5.39 -5.62
N HIS A 35 9.83 4.09 -5.66
CA HIS A 35 8.75 3.10 -5.80
C HIS A 35 7.82 3.17 -4.57
N HIS A 36 6.53 3.12 -4.86
CA HIS A 36 5.48 3.37 -3.88
C HIS A 36 5.34 2.33 -2.76
N TRP A 37 5.95 1.13 -2.87
CA TRP A 37 6.09 0.24 -1.70
C TRP A 37 6.78 0.94 -0.51
N ILE A 38 7.66 1.91 -0.75
CA ILE A 38 8.32 2.71 0.29
C ILE A 38 7.30 3.52 1.10
N LEU A 39 6.31 4.12 0.43
CA LEU A 39 5.21 4.83 1.10
C LEU A 39 4.37 3.86 1.95
N GLY A 40 4.17 2.64 1.47
CA GLY A 40 3.50 1.57 2.22
C GLY A 40 4.21 1.25 3.54
N ILE A 41 5.55 1.16 3.51
CA ILE A 41 6.36 0.97 4.73
C ILE A 41 6.23 2.18 5.67
N ILE A 42 6.35 3.41 5.15
CA ILE A 42 6.25 4.63 5.96
C ILE A 42 4.91 4.69 6.68
N PHE A 43 3.80 4.45 5.98
CA PHE A 43 2.47 4.39 6.61
C PHE A 43 2.36 3.26 7.63
N SER A 44 2.94 2.09 7.35
CA SER A 44 2.93 0.97 8.28
C SER A 44 3.67 1.31 9.59
N ILE A 45 4.84 1.93 9.50
CA ILE A 45 5.63 2.39 10.65
C ILE A 45 4.86 3.44 11.45
N LEU A 46 4.26 4.43 10.78
CA LEU A 46 3.41 5.42 11.44
C LEU A 46 2.23 4.75 12.15
N GLY A 47 1.60 3.77 11.51
CA GLY A 47 0.50 3.00 12.10
C GLY A 47 0.88 2.29 13.39
N ILE A 48 2.09 1.71 13.46
CA ILE A 48 2.62 1.05 14.67
C ILE A 48 2.76 2.04 15.83
N PHE A 49 3.28 3.25 15.59
CA PHE A 49 3.44 4.26 16.65
C PHE A 49 2.12 4.75 17.24
N TYR A 50 1.02 4.64 16.48
CA TYR A 50 -0.31 5.10 16.90
C TYR A 50 -1.33 3.95 17.05
N ILE A 51 -0.87 2.71 17.22
CA ILE A 51 -1.72 1.50 17.13
C ILE A 51 -2.90 1.49 18.13
N ASP A 52 -2.77 2.18 19.26
CA ASP A 52 -3.82 2.32 20.27
C ASP A 52 -4.98 3.23 19.82
N MET A 53 -4.83 3.89 18.66
CA MET A 53 -5.82 4.76 18.04
C MET A 53 -6.36 4.11 16.75
N TYR A 54 -7.64 4.35 16.42
CA TYR A 54 -8.20 3.90 15.14
C TYR A 54 -7.39 4.42 13.94
N LEU A 55 -6.81 5.61 14.06
CA LEU A 55 -5.94 6.18 13.03
C LEU A 55 -4.66 5.36 12.81
N GLY A 56 -4.07 4.80 13.87
CA GLY A 56 -2.91 3.92 13.74
C GLY A 56 -3.27 2.59 13.09
N ILE A 57 -4.41 2.00 13.44
CA ILE A 57 -4.94 0.80 12.75
C ILE A 57 -5.15 1.12 11.26
N PHE A 58 -5.79 2.25 10.95
CA PHE A 58 -5.97 2.70 9.58
C PHE A 58 -4.64 2.79 8.84
N PHE A 59 -3.66 3.54 9.37
CA PHE A 59 -2.36 3.71 8.72
C PHE A 59 -1.59 2.40 8.58
N LEU A 60 -1.66 1.51 9.58
CA LEU A 60 -0.99 0.22 9.52
C LEU A 60 -1.53 -0.63 8.37
N PHE A 61 -2.84 -0.81 8.30
CA PHE A 61 -3.45 -1.66 7.29
C PHE A 61 -3.49 -0.99 5.92
N PHE A 62 -3.68 0.32 5.84
CA PHE A 62 -3.50 1.09 4.61
C PHE A 62 -2.08 0.96 4.06
N GLY A 63 -1.07 1.13 4.92
CA GLY A 63 0.33 0.96 4.56
C GLY A 63 0.63 -0.45 4.08
N ALA A 64 0.13 -1.47 4.77
CA ALA A 64 0.26 -2.87 4.36
C ALA A 64 -0.39 -3.13 2.98
N GLY A 65 -1.60 -2.62 2.75
CA GLY A 65 -2.27 -2.73 1.47
C GLY A 65 -1.50 -2.05 0.33
N HIS A 66 -0.99 -0.84 0.58
CA HIS A 66 -0.22 -0.04 -0.37
C HIS A 66 1.15 -0.67 -0.68
N PHE A 67 1.78 -1.31 0.32
CA PHE A 67 2.98 -2.09 0.12
C PHE A 67 2.72 -3.32 -0.77
N ILE A 68 1.65 -4.08 -0.49
CA ILE A 68 1.32 -5.30 -1.24
C ILE A 68 0.99 -5.01 -2.70
N SER A 69 0.40 -3.85 -3.02
CA SER A 69 0.12 -3.47 -4.41
C SER A 69 1.36 -3.33 -5.29
N ASP A 70 2.54 -3.25 -4.68
CA ASP A 70 3.84 -3.04 -5.31
C ASP A 70 4.89 -4.08 -4.84
N LEU A 71 4.42 -5.28 -4.48
CA LEU A 71 5.27 -6.32 -3.91
C LEU A 71 6.36 -6.81 -4.88
N ASP A 72 6.10 -6.82 -6.19
CA ASP A 72 7.06 -7.28 -7.20
C ASP A 72 8.32 -6.38 -7.24
N ASP A 73 8.13 -5.06 -7.23
CA ASP A 73 9.25 -4.12 -7.24
C ASP A 73 10.04 -4.17 -5.92
N PHE A 74 9.36 -4.39 -4.79
CA PHE A 74 10.04 -4.66 -3.51
C PHE A 74 10.89 -5.93 -3.56
N LEU A 75 10.34 -7.05 -4.06
CA LEU A 75 11.06 -8.33 -4.15
C LEU A 75 12.30 -8.25 -5.06
N HIS A 76 12.26 -7.36 -6.06
CA HIS A 76 13.39 -7.05 -6.93
C HIS A 76 14.26 -5.88 -6.43
N PHE A 77 14.03 -5.38 -5.21
CA PHE A 77 14.75 -4.27 -4.59
C PHE A 77 14.80 -2.99 -5.43
N ARG A 78 13.75 -2.70 -6.20
CA ARG A 78 13.66 -1.45 -6.95
C ARG A 78 13.23 -0.34 -6.01
N ILE A 79 14.14 0.58 -5.72
CA ILE A 79 13.92 1.69 -4.77
C ILE A 79 13.50 2.96 -5.49
N TRP A 80 13.99 3.18 -6.70
CA TRP A 80 13.76 4.38 -7.49
C TRP A 80 13.73 4.05 -8.97
N GLY A 81 12.84 4.70 -9.72
CA GLY A 81 12.82 4.59 -11.17
C GLY A 81 11.49 4.96 -11.77
N VAL A 82 11.34 4.60 -13.04
CA VAL A 82 10.08 4.59 -13.79
C VAL A 82 9.61 3.15 -13.83
N ASP A 83 8.32 2.93 -13.64
CA ASP A 83 7.74 1.59 -13.68
C ASP A 83 7.80 1.03 -15.11
N ILE A 84 8.19 -0.24 -15.22
CA ILE A 84 8.27 -0.92 -16.52
C ILE A 84 6.83 -1.14 -17.01
N PRO A 85 6.48 -0.74 -18.25
CA PRO A 85 5.16 -0.99 -18.81
C PRO A 85 4.84 -2.48 -18.77
N HIS A 86 3.75 -2.84 -18.09
CA HIS A 86 3.29 -4.22 -17.97
C HIS A 86 1.77 -4.29 -18.16
N GLU A 87 1.25 -5.47 -18.54
CA GLU A 87 -0.19 -5.67 -18.66
C GLU A 87 -0.87 -5.46 -17.31
N TRP A 88 -1.83 -4.54 -17.28
CA TRP A 88 -2.50 -4.18 -16.04
C TRP A 88 -3.50 -5.27 -15.63
N ARG A 89 -3.20 -5.98 -14.54
CA ARG A 89 -4.09 -6.98 -13.94
C ARG A 89 -4.38 -6.57 -12.51
N PHE A 90 -5.66 -6.49 -12.16
CA PHE A 90 -6.08 -6.03 -10.84
C PHE A 90 -5.57 -6.94 -9.69
N TRP A 91 -5.25 -8.20 -10.01
CA TRP A 91 -4.78 -9.21 -9.06
C TRP A 91 -3.56 -10.00 -9.54
N SER A 92 -2.94 -9.63 -10.68
CA SER A 92 -1.91 -10.46 -11.34
C SER A 92 -2.30 -11.93 -11.60
N ILE A 93 -3.59 -12.28 -11.50
CA ILE A 93 -4.11 -13.61 -11.78
C ILE A 93 -4.05 -13.82 -13.31
N LYS A 94 -3.44 -14.93 -13.73
CA LYS A 94 -3.43 -15.41 -15.11
C LYS A 94 -4.66 -16.24 -15.42
#